data_AF-A0A661KKB2-F1
#
_entry.id   AF-A0A661KKB2-F1
#
_cell.length_a   1.000
_cell.length_b   1.000
_cell.length_c   1.000
_cell.angle_alpha   90.00
_cell.angle_beta   90.00
_cell.angle_gamma   90.00
#
_symmetry.space_group_name_H-M   'P 1'
#
loop_
_entity.id
_entity.type
_entity.pdbx_description
1 polymer ?
#
loop_
_entity_poly.entity_id
_entity_poly.type
_entity_poly.pdbx_seq_one_letter_code
_entity_poly.pdbx_strand_id
1 'polypeptide(L)' 'MHPGVLVKVDLENGKIDRTPILGEVLRNYLGGRGLNMRLLFPFLSRPADPFDPARPRFDS' A
#
# COMPACT_ATOMS: atom_id res chain seq x y z
N MET A 1 5.67 -16.88 -12.33
CA MET A 1 5.19 -15.57 -11.85
C MET A 1 6.31 -14.93 -11.06
N HIS A 2 6.77 -13.74 -11.45
CA HIS A 2 7.66 -12.96 -10.58
C HIS A 2 6.84 -12.40 -9.43
N PRO A 3 7.31 -12.50 -8.17
CA PRO A 3 6.60 -11.91 -7.05
C PRO A 3 6.55 -10.39 -7.22
N GLY A 4 5.38 -9.79 -7.07
CA GLY A 4 5.23 -8.34 -7.02
C GLY A 4 6.02 -7.77 -5.83
N VAL A 5 6.50 -6.54 -5.94
CA VAL A 5 7.22 -5.85 -4.87
C VAL A 5 6.42 -4.61 -4.47
N LEU A 6 6.18 -4.44 -3.17
CA LEU A 6 5.65 -3.21 -2.60
C LEU A 6 6.82 -2.27 -2.36
N VAL A 7 6.76 -1.08 -2.97
CA VAL A 7 7.70 0.00 -2.71
C VAL A 7 7.02 0.99 -1.78
N LYS A 8 7.58 1.18 -0.58
CA LYS A 8 7.13 2.19 0.37
C LYS A 8 8.09 3.37 0.33
N VAL A 9 7.56 4.56 0.02
CA VAL A 9 8.33 5.80 -0.02
C VAL A 9 7.86 6.70 1.12
N ASP A 10 8.81 7.11 1.96
CA ASP A 10 8.65 8.16 2.95
C ASP A 10 9.09 9.49 2.31
N LEU A 11 8.12 10.37 2.05
CA LEU A 11 8.36 11.65 1.39
C LEU A 11 8.98 12.71 2.32
N GLU A 12 8.93 12.51 3.64
CA GLU A 12 9.51 13.43 4.62
C GLU A 12 11.02 13.18 4.76
N ASN A 13 11.41 11.90 4.85
CA ASN A 13 12.80 11.51 5.09
C ASN A 13 13.53 11.00 3.83
N GLY A 14 12.84 10.90 2.69
CA GLY A 14 13.39 10.35 1.45
C GLY A 14 13.71 8.85 1.52
N LYS A 15 13.14 8.10 2.48
CA LYS A 15 13.42 6.68 2.67
C LYS A 15 12.61 5.83 1.70
N ILE A 16 13.24 4.79 1.15
CA ILE A 16 12.61 3.83 0.24
C ILE A 16 12.80 2.43 0.80
N ASP A 17 11.70 1.72 1.03
CA ASP A 17 11.68 0.31 1.43
C ASP A 17 11.06 -0.54 0.31
N ARG A 18 11.58 -1.75 0.12
CA ARG A 18 11.09 -2.72 -0.86
C ARG A 18 10.77 -4.02 -0.14
N THR A 19 9.48 -4.34 -0.06
CA THR A 19 9.01 -5.58 0.56
C THR A 19 8.38 -6.48 -0.50
N PRO A 20 8.81 -7.76 -0.65
CA PRO A 20 8.13 -8.71 -1.52
C PRO A 20 6.67 -8.91 -1.09
N ILE A 21 5.75 -8.93 -2.05
CA ILE A 21 4.34 -9.24 -1.77
C ILE A 21 4.22 -10.76 -1.65
N LEU A 22 3.64 -11.21 -0.54
CA LEU A 22 3.36 -12.63 -0.31
C LEU A 22 2.46 -13.20 -1.40
N GLY A 23 2.77 -14.39 -1.90
CA GLY A 23 1.99 -15.02 -2.97
C GLY A 23 0.53 -15.26 -2.60
N GLU A 24 0.22 -15.45 -1.32
CA GLU A 24 -1.15 -15.55 -0.81
C GLU A 24 -1.94 -14.25 -1.02
N VAL A 25 -1.32 -13.09 -0.77
CA VAL A 25 -1.94 -11.78 -0.98
C VAL A 25 -2.23 -11.57 -2.46
N LEU A 26 -1.31 -11.96 -3.34
CA LEU A 26 -1.53 -11.89 -4.79
C LEU A 26 -2.68 -12.79 -5.26
N ARG A 27 -2.83 -13.98 -4.67
CA ARG A 27 -3.95 -14.88 -4.99
C ARG A 27 -5.29 -14.34 -4.49
N ASN A 28 -5.31 -13.78 -3.29
CA ASN A 28 -6.55 -13.33 -2.64
C ASN A 28 -7.06 -11.98 -3.17
N TYR A 29 -6.17 -11.12 -3.65
CA TYR A 29 -6.51 -9.74 -4.04
C TYR A 29 -6.20 -9.39 -5.50
N LEU A 30 -5.53 -10.29 -6.25
CA LEU A 30 -5.21 -10.24 -7.69
C LEU A 30 -4.32 -9.05 -8.15
N GLY A 31 -4.25 -7.96 -7.38
CA GLY A 31 -3.51 -6.74 -7.69
C GLY A 31 -4.42 -5.50 -7.78
N GLY A 32 -3.87 -4.42 -8.31
CA GLY A 32 -4.58 -3.17 -8.60
C GLY A 32 -5.48 -2.70 -7.46
N ARG A 33 -6.76 -2.49 -7.76
CA ARG A 33 -7.75 -1.95 -6.81
C ARG A 33 -7.94 -2.84 -5.57
N GLY A 34 -7.96 -4.16 -5.72
CA GLY A 34 -8.17 -5.09 -4.61
C GLY A 34 -7.02 -5.05 -3.61
N LEU A 35 -5.79 -5.06 -4.13
CA LEU A 35 -4.58 -4.92 -3.33
C LEU A 35 -4.50 -3.55 -2.66
N ASN A 36 -4.78 -2.47 -3.38
CA ASN A 36 -4.76 -1.10 -2.84
C ASN A 36 -5.76 -0.95 -1.68
N MET A 37 -6.97 -1.49 -1.80
CA MET A 37 -7.96 -1.46 -0.71
C MET A 37 -7.50 -2.25 0.51
N ARG A 38 -6.88 -3.42 0.32
CA ARG A 38 -6.33 -4.22 1.42
C ARG A 38 -5.21 -3.50 2.17
N LEU A 39 -4.39 -2.74 1.46
CA LEU A 39 -3.31 -1.94 2.03
C LEU A 39 -3.82 -0.68 2.73
N LEU A 40 -4.90 -0.06 2.21
CA LEU A 40 -5.53 1.13 2.79
C LEU A 40 -6.41 0.80 4.00
N PHE A 41 -7.02 -0.40 4.04
CA PHE A 41 -8.01 -0.80 5.05
C PHE A 41 -7.62 -0.50 6.51
N PRO A 42 -6.37 -0.75 6.97
CA PRO A 42 -5.97 -0.43 8.34
C PRO A 42 -6.07 1.05 8.71
N PHE A 43 -6.08 1.96 7.72
CA PHE A 43 -6.09 3.40 7.91
C PHE A 43 -7.51 3.99 7.87
N LEU A 44 -8.55 3.20 7.55
CA LEU A 44 -9.93 3.68 7.32
C LEU A 44 -10.81 3.74 8.58
N SER A 45 -10.29 3.39 9.75
CA SER A 45 -11.09 3.21 10.99
C SER A 45 -11.59 4.49 11.65
N ARG A 46 -11.32 5.68 11.09
CA ARG A 46 -11.79 6.98 11.59
C ARG A 46 -12.13 7.92 10.44
N PRO A 47 -13.08 8.87 10.64
CA PRO A 47 -13.20 10.02 9.76
C PRO A 47 -11.82 10.62 9.55
N ALA A 48 -11.39 10.64 8.29
CA ALA A 48 -10.02 10.88 7.89
C ALA A 48 -9.94 12.25 7.23
N ASP A 49 -8.98 13.07 7.66
CA ASP A 49 -8.58 14.22 6.86
C ASP A 49 -7.90 13.70 5.57
N PRO A 50 -8.41 14.05 4.37
CA PRO A 50 -7.80 13.64 3.09
C PRO A 50 -6.40 14.23 2.86
N PHE A 51 -6.01 15.26 3.61
CA PHE A 51 -4.71 15.92 3.50
C PHE A 51 -3.70 15.54 4.59
N ASP A 52 -4.04 14.60 5.47
CA ASP A 52 -3.15 14.09 6.50
C ASP A 52 -1.91 13.39 5.88
N PRO A 53 -0.68 13.91 6.08
CA PRO A 53 0.54 13.36 5.48
C PRO A 53 0.94 12.00 6.08
N ALA A 54 0.40 11.61 7.23
CA ALA A 54 0.63 10.29 7.81
C ALA A 54 -0.12 9.17 7.05
N ARG A 55 -1.01 9.53 6.12
CA ARG A 55 -1.82 8.57 5.36
C ARG A 55 -1.13 8.13 4.07
N PRO A 56 -1.15 6.82 3.77
CA PRO A 56 -0.58 6.32 2.54
C PRO A 56 -1.40 6.78 1.34
N ARG A 57 -0.70 7.13 0.26
CA ARG A 57 -1.26 7.35 -1.06
C ARG A 57 -0.77 6.27 -2.02
N PHE A 58 -1.68 5.73 -2.80
CA PHE A 58 -1.37 4.75 -3.83
C PHE A 58 -1.36 5.45 -5.17
N ASP A 59 -0.24 5.36 -5.87
CA ASP A 59 -0.12 5.73 -7.27
C ASP A 59 -0.35 4.46 -8.12
N SER A 60 -0.97 4.62 -9.30
CA SER A 60 -1.44 3.52 -10.15
C SER A 60 -0.80 3.53 -11.52
#